data_AF-A0A316KWJ9-F1
#
_entry.id   AF-A0A316KWJ9-F1
#
_cell.length_a   1.000
_cell.length_b   1.000
_cell.length_c   1.000
_cell.angle_alpha   90.00
_cell.angle_beta   90.00
_cell.angle_gamma   90.00
#
_symmetry.space_group_name_H-M   'P 1'
#
loop_
_entity.id
_entity.type
_entity.pdbx_description
1 polymer ?
#
loop_
_entity_poly.entity_id
_entity_poly.type
_entity_poly.pdbx_seq_one_letter_code
_entity_poly.pdbx_strand_id
1 'polypeptide(L)'
;MPHLTQLQGFERLSKRSTFSAIYFLIWRDVMAVDRFPEEYKKVKSALRSRSFKDPLKSEMKDLKGCLQARGPKTDMGPKLDALRTKLKTGDEAANILAAAGIAEGSNTALSTKQVENVASIKFLRHMYLGASTGAQTVWVHSSPKTWKKYGWEIIKAAGTSSTSLKSKLGDKEEFFDADTRSKLCEATRLGATWIQKTLLVLSEVETKPEAREKLDRWFAPSDDKVNKTVKKLEKGFKKIQSTLNDTHVVLTDHPPERGDSSKEYTEAYVMVAAHKPKTVYIEQALSSNFDISVLHDMKKNWARVIVHECTHLDLSTTDEQYAWKGIKPGTKITAEQAIKNADSWAFFAADCGGALVAGDITRALNGTGGSLTKLDANWN
;
A
#
# COMPACT_ATOMS: atom_id res chain seq x y z
N MET A 1 47.93 33.01 -22.12
CA MET A 1 47.38 31.67 -22.43
C MET A 1 48.56 30.71 -22.57
N PRO A 2 48.49 29.44 -22.14
CA PRO A 2 47.61 28.80 -21.15
C PRO A 2 48.43 28.34 -19.91
N HIS A 3 47.81 28.05 -18.77
CA HIS A 3 48.33 27.05 -17.82
C HIS A 3 47.27 26.62 -16.80
N LEU A 4 47.11 25.30 -16.68
CA LEU A 4 46.43 24.61 -15.59
C LEU A 4 47.10 24.89 -14.24
N THR A 5 46.32 24.98 -13.14
CA THR A 5 46.47 24.07 -11.98
C THR A 5 45.36 24.28 -10.93
N GLN A 6 44.90 23.17 -10.38
CA GLN A 6 44.10 23.08 -9.14
C GLN A 6 44.98 23.40 -7.92
N LEU A 7 44.39 23.94 -6.84
CA LEU A 7 44.29 23.31 -5.51
C LEU A 7 43.98 24.34 -4.39
N GLN A 8 42.95 24.00 -3.61
CA GLN A 8 42.80 24.08 -2.14
C GLN A 8 42.98 25.42 -1.39
N GLY A 9 41.97 25.74 -0.56
CA GLY A 9 42.12 26.71 0.52
C GLY A 9 40.81 26.98 1.26
N PHE A 10 40.51 26.16 2.26
CA PHE A 10 39.46 26.34 3.25
C PHE A 10 39.68 27.65 4.04
N GLU A 11 38.68 28.51 4.17
CA GLU A 11 38.56 29.34 5.38
C GLU A 11 37.09 29.62 5.74
N ARG A 12 36.80 29.34 7.01
CA ARG A 12 35.48 29.37 7.64
C ARG A 12 35.01 30.81 7.84
N LEU A 13 33.75 31.07 7.52
CA LEU A 13 32.94 32.01 8.32
C LEU A 13 31.55 31.43 8.57
N SER A 14 31.32 31.13 9.85
CA SER A 14 30.08 30.58 10.37
C SER A 14 29.01 31.65 10.51
N LYS A 15 27.85 31.48 9.86
CA LYS A 15 26.56 32.01 10.33
C LYS A 15 25.44 31.03 9.95
N ARG A 16 25.15 30.09 10.85
CA ARG A 16 23.91 29.30 10.87
C ARG A 16 22.85 30.09 11.63
N SER A 17 21.61 30.11 11.13
CA SER A 17 20.43 29.52 11.83
C SER A 17 19.07 30.17 11.58
N THR A 18 18.91 31.15 10.68
CA THR A 18 17.57 31.73 10.40
C THR A 18 17.07 31.56 8.97
N PHE A 19 17.95 31.36 7.99
CA PHE A 19 17.53 31.22 6.58
C PHE A 19 16.97 29.83 6.22
N SER A 20 17.30 28.78 6.98
CA SER A 20 16.88 27.41 6.66
C SER A 20 15.45 27.10 7.11
N ALA A 21 14.98 27.67 8.23
CA ALA A 21 13.64 27.39 8.75
C ALA A 21 12.52 28.00 7.88
N ILE A 22 12.75 29.17 7.28
CA ILE A 22 11.78 29.86 6.42
C ILE A 22 11.66 29.16 5.07
N TYR A 23 12.76 28.69 4.48
CA TYR A 23 12.70 27.88 3.25
C TYR A 23 12.04 26.50 3.47
N PHE A 24 12.27 25.86 4.61
CA PHE A 24 11.66 24.57 4.94
C PHE A 24 10.14 24.68 5.20
N LEU A 25 9.66 25.82 5.69
CA LEU A 25 8.24 26.10 5.90
C LEU A 25 7.53 26.46 4.59
N ILE A 26 8.18 27.21 3.69
CA ILE A 26 7.61 27.60 2.38
C ILE A 26 7.56 26.42 1.40
N TRP A 27 8.53 25.49 1.42
CA TRP A 27 8.54 24.31 0.55
C TRP A 27 7.55 23.21 0.95
N ARG A 28 7.05 23.19 2.19
CA ARG A 28 6.15 22.13 2.66
C ARG A 28 4.73 22.23 2.09
N ASP A 29 4.37 23.40 1.54
CA ASP A 29 3.05 23.68 0.97
C ASP A 29 2.99 23.62 -0.56
N VAL A 30 4.12 23.31 -1.23
CA VAL A 30 4.26 23.33 -2.70
C VAL A 30 4.65 21.98 -3.32
N MET A 31 5.05 20.98 -2.53
CA MET A 31 5.22 19.62 -3.07
C MET A 31 3.84 19.02 -3.38
N ALA A 32 3.63 18.63 -4.64
CA ALA A 32 2.46 17.87 -5.04
C ALA A 32 2.35 16.63 -4.14
N VAL A 33 1.12 16.30 -3.74
CA VAL A 33 0.87 15.03 -3.06
C VAL A 33 1.04 13.95 -4.12
N ASP A 34 2.16 13.24 -4.05
CA ASP A 34 2.51 12.16 -4.97
C ASP A 34 2.42 10.80 -4.27
N ARG A 35 2.09 10.78 -2.98
CA ARG A 35 2.05 9.54 -2.17
C ARG A 35 0.91 9.55 -1.17
N PHE A 36 0.31 8.38 -0.94
CA PHE A 36 -0.78 8.23 0.01
C PHE A 36 -0.42 8.66 1.45
N PRO A 37 0.77 8.34 2.00
CA PRO A 37 1.16 8.84 3.33
C PRO A 37 1.17 10.37 3.47
N GLU A 38 1.37 11.11 2.38
CA GLU A 38 1.37 12.57 2.38
C GLU A 38 -0.07 13.10 2.46
N GLU A 39 -0.99 12.57 1.65
CA GLU A 39 -2.42 12.86 1.76
C GLU A 39 -2.95 12.53 3.16
N TYR A 40 -2.63 11.31 3.61
CA TYR A 40 -3.01 10.81 4.92
C TYR A 40 -2.58 11.76 6.04
N LYS A 41 -1.34 12.28 5.98
CA LYS A 41 -0.81 13.22 6.97
C LYS A 41 -1.53 14.57 6.94
N LYS A 42 -1.88 15.07 5.75
CA LYS A 42 -2.65 16.33 5.59
C LYS A 42 -4.05 16.17 6.19
N VAL A 43 -4.78 15.11 5.82
CA VAL A 43 -6.12 14.81 6.34
C VAL A 43 -6.10 14.59 7.86
N LYS A 44 -5.15 13.78 8.37
CA LYS A 44 -4.99 13.56 9.81
C LYS A 44 -4.79 14.87 10.58
N SER A 45 -3.99 15.80 10.03
CA SER A 45 -3.72 17.09 10.67
C SER A 45 -4.96 17.98 10.68
N ALA A 46 -5.72 18.00 9.58
CA ALA A 46 -6.99 18.71 9.50
C ALA A 46 -8.01 18.15 10.50
N LEU A 47 -8.27 16.83 10.50
CA LEU A 47 -9.24 16.19 11.39
C LEU A 47 -9.02 16.49 12.89
N ARG A 48 -7.76 16.64 13.32
CA ARG A 48 -7.43 16.94 14.73
C ARG A 48 -7.80 18.36 15.15
N SER A 49 -7.71 19.31 14.24
CA SER A 49 -7.81 20.75 14.55
C SER A 49 -9.10 21.41 14.09
N ARG A 50 -9.86 20.75 13.21
CA ARG A 50 -11.06 21.33 12.58
C ARG A 50 -12.34 21.00 13.34
N SER A 51 -13.34 21.84 13.11
CA SER A 51 -14.72 21.65 13.55
C SER A 51 -15.63 21.50 12.33
N PHE A 52 -16.63 20.63 12.45
CA PHE A 52 -17.60 20.35 11.40
C PHE A 52 -19.00 20.78 11.84
N LYS A 53 -19.84 21.12 10.86
CA LYS A 53 -21.23 21.52 11.06
C LYS A 53 -22.18 20.38 10.73
N ASP A 54 -23.46 20.58 11.02
CA ASP A 54 -24.51 19.70 10.55
C ASP A 54 -24.54 19.68 9.00
N PRO A 55 -24.89 18.54 8.37
CA PRO A 55 -25.51 17.36 8.99
C PRO A 55 -24.53 16.29 9.51
N LEU A 56 -23.21 16.47 9.39
CA LEU A 56 -22.20 15.45 9.73
C LEU A 56 -21.45 15.73 11.04
N LYS A 57 -21.94 16.68 11.85
CA LYS A 57 -21.26 17.16 13.05
C LYS A 57 -20.93 16.03 14.03
N SER A 58 -21.87 15.11 14.24
CA SER A 58 -21.72 13.99 15.18
C SER A 58 -20.72 12.97 14.65
N GLU A 59 -20.89 12.54 13.40
CA GLU A 59 -20.05 11.54 12.74
C GLU A 59 -18.59 12.01 12.68
N MET A 60 -18.37 13.28 12.31
CA MET A 60 -17.02 13.85 12.23
C MET A 60 -16.39 14.09 13.60
N LYS A 61 -17.20 14.35 14.66
CA LYS A 61 -16.72 14.37 16.04
C LYS A 61 -16.24 12.99 16.46
N ASP A 62 -16.98 11.93 16.11
CA ASP A 62 -16.64 10.55 16.46
C ASP A 62 -15.43 10.00 15.71
N LEU A 63 -15.20 10.52 14.50
CA LEU A 63 -14.03 10.22 13.66
C LEU A 63 -12.82 11.10 14.01
N LYS A 64 -12.93 12.00 14.98
CA LYS A 64 -11.79 12.80 15.45
C LYS A 64 -10.73 11.88 16.03
N GLY A 65 -9.58 11.84 15.36
CA GLY A 65 -8.48 10.93 15.74
C GLY A 65 -8.61 9.52 15.17
N CYS A 66 -9.48 9.28 14.18
CA CYS A 66 -9.52 7.97 13.50
C CYS A 66 -8.19 7.64 12.81
N LEU A 67 -7.47 8.66 12.33
CA LEU A 67 -6.16 8.53 11.68
C LEU A 67 -5.02 8.67 12.70
N GLN A 68 -4.24 7.60 12.91
CA GLN A 68 -3.09 7.58 13.83
C GLN A 68 -1.76 7.67 13.09
N ALA A 69 -0.63 7.56 13.79
CA ALA A 69 0.68 7.66 13.14
C ALA A 69 0.93 6.47 12.20
N ARG A 70 0.52 5.27 12.61
CA ARG A 70 0.86 4.04 11.90
C ARG A 70 -0.24 3.53 10.97
N GLY A 71 -1.42 4.13 11.01
CA GLY A 71 -2.60 3.77 10.24
C GLY A 71 -3.88 4.15 10.98
N PRO A 72 -5.07 3.89 10.40
CA PRO A 72 -6.32 4.17 11.08
C PRO A 72 -6.55 3.24 12.28
N LYS A 73 -7.29 3.72 13.27
CA LYS A 73 -7.61 2.95 14.48
C LYS A 73 -8.69 1.90 14.19
N THR A 74 -8.47 0.64 14.59
CA THR A 74 -9.35 -0.51 14.28
C THR A 74 -10.83 -0.29 14.58
N ASP A 75 -11.14 0.27 15.75
CA ASP A 75 -12.52 0.49 16.21
C ASP A 75 -13.27 1.60 15.44
N MET A 76 -12.61 2.24 14.46
CA MET A 76 -13.20 3.30 13.64
C MET A 76 -13.92 2.76 12.41
N GLY A 77 -13.79 1.48 12.07
CA GLY A 77 -14.49 0.85 10.94
C GLY A 77 -16.00 1.14 10.94
N PRO A 78 -16.74 0.77 12.00
CA PRO A 78 -18.17 1.04 12.12
C PRO A 78 -18.53 2.53 12.06
N LYS A 79 -17.66 3.41 12.55
CA LYS A 79 -17.88 4.87 12.50
C LYS A 79 -17.74 5.43 11.08
N LEU A 80 -16.84 4.86 10.29
CA LEU A 80 -16.72 5.17 8.86
C LEU A 80 -17.94 4.66 8.08
N ASP A 81 -18.50 3.51 8.47
CA ASP A 81 -19.76 3.01 7.91
C ASP A 81 -20.95 3.91 8.26
N ALA A 82 -21.00 4.42 9.49
CA ALA A 82 -22.00 5.40 9.91
C ALA A 82 -21.90 6.70 9.10
N LEU A 83 -20.68 7.22 8.89
CA LEU A 83 -20.44 8.38 8.01
C LEU A 83 -20.96 8.10 6.59
N ARG A 84 -20.60 6.95 5.99
CA ARG A 84 -21.08 6.57 4.65
C ARG A 84 -22.60 6.46 4.59
N THR A 85 -23.23 5.91 5.63
CA THR A 85 -24.70 5.78 5.71
C THR A 85 -25.37 7.15 5.79
N LYS A 86 -24.84 8.06 6.61
CA LYS A 86 -25.32 9.43 6.71
C LYS A 86 -25.19 10.18 5.39
N LEU A 87 -24.05 10.02 4.71
CA LEU A 87 -23.77 10.63 3.40
C LEU A 87 -24.72 10.16 2.30
N LYS A 88 -25.20 8.91 2.35
CA LYS A 88 -26.21 8.37 1.41
C LYS A 88 -27.61 8.96 1.61
N THR A 89 -27.86 9.64 2.73
CA THR A 89 -29.17 10.23 3.03
C THR A 89 -29.26 11.60 2.35
N GLY A 90 -29.98 11.69 1.23
CA GLY A 90 -30.08 12.94 0.45
C GLY A 90 -28.90 13.14 -0.52
N ASP A 91 -28.54 14.40 -0.78
CA ASP A 91 -27.42 14.74 -1.66
C ASP A 91 -26.09 14.70 -0.89
N GLU A 92 -25.29 13.65 -1.14
CA GLU A 92 -23.96 13.45 -0.54
C GLU A 92 -23.06 14.70 -0.67
N ALA A 93 -23.02 15.33 -1.85
CA ALA A 93 -22.15 16.47 -2.08
C ALA A 93 -22.63 17.70 -1.29
N ALA A 94 -23.94 17.94 -1.26
CA ALA A 94 -24.53 19.01 -0.46
C ALA A 94 -24.27 18.79 1.04
N ASN A 95 -24.42 17.55 1.53
CA ASN A 95 -24.14 17.20 2.93
C ASN A 95 -22.68 17.46 3.31
N ILE A 96 -21.72 17.12 2.44
CA ILE A 96 -20.29 17.39 2.66
C ILE A 96 -20.01 18.89 2.71
N LEU A 97 -20.57 19.67 1.76
CA LEU A 97 -20.41 21.13 1.72
C LEU A 97 -21.00 21.80 2.97
N ALA A 98 -22.23 21.42 3.34
CA ALA A 98 -22.90 21.94 4.53
C ALA A 98 -22.09 21.64 5.81
N ALA A 99 -21.61 20.40 5.95
CA ALA A 99 -20.77 20.00 7.09
C ALA A 99 -19.41 20.73 7.13
N ALA A 100 -18.87 21.10 5.96
CA ALA A 100 -17.70 21.96 5.87
C ALA A 100 -18.01 23.44 6.15
N GLY A 101 -19.29 23.82 6.28
CA GLY A 101 -19.76 25.17 6.51
C GLY A 101 -19.78 26.04 5.26
N ILE A 102 -20.03 25.43 4.10
CA ILE A 102 -20.15 26.09 2.81
C ILE A 102 -21.63 26.11 2.42
N ALA A 103 -22.17 27.30 2.12
CA ALA A 103 -23.52 27.44 1.59
C ALA A 103 -23.55 27.03 0.11
N GLU A 104 -24.63 26.37 -0.29
CA GLU A 104 -24.84 25.99 -1.69
C GLU A 104 -24.98 27.24 -2.58
N GLY A 105 -24.43 27.21 -3.79
CA GLY A 105 -24.45 28.34 -4.72
C GLY A 105 -23.54 29.51 -4.32
N SER A 106 -22.72 29.36 -3.27
CA SER A 106 -21.72 30.36 -2.89
C SER A 106 -20.68 30.56 -4.01
N ASN A 107 -20.62 31.80 -4.52
CA ASN A 107 -19.67 32.27 -5.54
C ASN A 107 -18.45 32.99 -4.95
N THR A 108 -18.35 33.10 -3.63
CA THR A 108 -17.18 33.66 -2.96
C THR A 108 -16.07 32.62 -2.80
N ALA A 109 -14.81 33.08 -2.85
CA ALA A 109 -13.66 32.24 -2.58
C ALA A 109 -13.78 31.58 -1.20
N LEU A 110 -13.59 30.26 -1.16
CA LEU A 110 -13.73 29.48 0.06
C LEU A 110 -12.47 29.59 0.91
N SER A 111 -12.64 29.64 2.23
CA SER A 111 -11.49 29.63 3.13
C SER A 111 -10.75 28.31 3.06
N THR A 112 -9.44 28.33 3.30
CA THR A 112 -8.62 27.11 3.39
C THR A 112 -9.23 26.07 4.34
N LYS A 113 -9.78 26.51 5.48
CA LYS A 113 -10.41 25.61 6.47
C LYS A 113 -11.62 24.87 5.89
N GLN A 114 -12.47 25.56 5.11
CA GLN A 114 -13.63 24.96 4.47
C GLN A 114 -13.21 23.90 3.45
N VAL A 115 -12.22 24.23 2.60
CA VAL A 115 -11.71 23.31 1.58
C VAL A 115 -11.06 22.06 2.19
N GLU A 116 -10.26 22.23 3.24
CA GLU A 116 -9.65 21.10 3.97
C GLU A 116 -10.69 20.23 4.68
N ASN A 117 -11.78 20.81 5.18
CA ASN A 117 -12.90 20.05 5.75
C ASN A 117 -13.54 19.16 4.70
N VAL A 118 -13.80 19.70 3.50
CA VAL A 118 -14.34 18.93 2.37
C VAL A 118 -13.40 17.79 1.98
N ALA A 119 -12.10 18.08 1.84
CA ALA A 119 -11.10 17.07 1.50
C ALA A 119 -11.04 15.95 2.55
N SER A 120 -11.11 16.31 3.84
CA SER A 120 -11.09 15.35 4.94
C SER A 120 -12.30 14.43 4.95
N ILE A 121 -13.51 14.97 4.76
CA ILE A 121 -14.73 14.15 4.72
C ILE A 121 -14.70 13.22 3.51
N LYS A 122 -14.30 13.73 2.33
CA LYS A 122 -14.22 12.93 1.10
C LYS A 122 -13.19 11.80 1.23
N PHE A 123 -12.01 12.07 1.79
CA PHE A 123 -11.02 11.04 2.09
C PHE A 123 -11.57 9.96 3.03
N LEU A 124 -12.21 10.34 4.14
CA LEU A 124 -12.76 9.38 5.09
C LEU A 124 -13.90 8.55 4.52
N ARG A 125 -14.71 9.11 3.61
CA ARG A 125 -15.73 8.33 2.88
C ARG A 125 -15.04 7.12 2.24
N HIS A 126 -13.96 7.36 1.52
CA HIS A 126 -13.24 6.38 0.71
C HIS A 126 -12.27 5.48 1.52
N MET A 127 -12.31 5.55 2.85
CA MET A 127 -11.50 4.74 3.75
C MET A 127 -12.33 3.60 4.38
N TYR A 128 -11.89 2.36 4.21
CA TYR A 128 -12.61 1.16 4.63
C TYR A 128 -11.77 0.30 5.57
N LEU A 129 -12.37 -0.13 6.68
CA LEU A 129 -11.91 -1.33 7.36
C LEU A 129 -12.56 -2.51 6.63
N GLY A 130 -11.85 -3.13 5.69
CA GLY A 130 -12.43 -4.20 4.88
C GLY A 130 -12.56 -5.51 5.65
N ALA A 131 -11.69 -5.73 6.64
CA ALA A 131 -11.67 -6.94 7.45
C ALA A 131 -11.07 -6.70 8.84
N SER A 132 -11.68 -7.33 9.85
CA SER A 132 -11.06 -7.54 11.16
C SER A 132 -11.36 -8.96 11.65
N THR A 133 -10.33 -9.76 11.90
CA THR A 133 -10.47 -11.12 12.46
C THR A 133 -9.33 -11.38 13.43
N GLY A 134 -9.67 -11.62 14.70
CA GLY A 134 -8.68 -11.75 15.77
C GLY A 134 -7.77 -10.53 15.80
N ALA A 135 -6.46 -10.77 15.69
CA ALA A 135 -5.46 -9.70 15.69
C ALA A 135 -5.28 -9.00 14.33
N GLN A 136 -5.87 -9.49 13.24
CA GLN A 136 -5.66 -8.96 11.89
C GLN A 136 -6.65 -7.86 11.52
N THR A 137 -6.14 -6.76 10.96
CA THR A 137 -6.94 -5.68 10.39
C THR A 137 -6.46 -5.27 9.01
N VAL A 138 -7.37 -5.21 8.03
CA VAL A 138 -7.03 -4.80 6.66
C VAL A 138 -7.75 -3.50 6.34
N TRP A 139 -6.96 -2.46 6.08
CA TRP A 139 -7.46 -1.16 5.67
C TRP A 139 -7.32 -1.00 4.16
N VAL A 140 -8.39 -0.55 3.51
CA VAL A 140 -8.39 -0.23 2.08
C VAL A 140 -8.82 1.22 1.91
N HIS A 141 -8.00 2.00 1.22
CA HIS A 141 -8.42 3.30 0.69
C HIS A 141 -8.69 3.13 -0.80
N SER A 142 -9.81 3.64 -1.29
CA SER A 142 -10.13 3.58 -2.71
C SER A 142 -10.62 4.92 -3.22
N SER A 143 -9.71 5.66 -3.87
CA SER A 143 -10.06 6.97 -4.38
C SER A 143 -11.00 6.87 -5.61
N PRO A 144 -11.77 7.92 -5.93
CA PRO A 144 -12.63 7.93 -7.11
C PRO A 144 -11.90 7.54 -8.39
N LYS A 145 -12.47 6.63 -9.19
CA LYS A 145 -11.80 5.94 -10.31
C LYS A 145 -11.28 6.88 -11.40
N THR A 146 -11.94 8.02 -11.60
CA THR A 146 -11.59 9.02 -12.62
C THR A 146 -10.44 9.92 -12.20
N TRP A 147 -10.09 9.96 -10.91
CA TRP A 147 -9.07 10.86 -10.40
C TRP A 147 -7.66 10.43 -10.84
N LYS A 148 -6.85 11.39 -11.28
CA LYS A 148 -5.44 11.21 -11.66
C LYS A 148 -4.46 11.90 -10.71
N LYS A 149 -4.98 12.38 -9.58
CA LYS A 149 -4.25 13.01 -8.48
C LYS A 149 -4.93 12.60 -7.18
N TYR A 150 -4.23 12.72 -6.07
CA TYR A 150 -4.84 12.50 -4.76
C TYR A 150 -5.94 13.53 -4.46
N GLY A 151 -6.91 13.12 -3.66
CA GLY A 151 -8.13 13.88 -3.40
C GLY A 151 -7.88 15.24 -2.78
N TRP A 152 -6.90 15.35 -1.90
CA TRP A 152 -6.50 16.61 -1.29
C TRP A 152 -6.20 17.68 -2.34
N GLU A 153 -5.41 17.34 -3.37
CA GLU A 153 -5.03 18.29 -4.43
C GLU A 153 -6.22 18.62 -5.34
N ILE A 154 -7.04 17.62 -5.67
CA ILE A 154 -8.25 17.81 -6.50
C ILE A 154 -9.24 18.76 -5.81
N ILE A 155 -9.51 18.51 -4.53
CA ILE A 155 -10.43 19.33 -3.74
C ILE A 155 -9.85 20.73 -3.49
N LYS A 156 -8.54 20.84 -3.23
CA LYS A 156 -7.87 22.13 -3.09
C LYS A 156 -7.99 22.98 -4.35
N ALA A 157 -7.72 22.40 -5.53
CA ALA A 157 -7.84 23.09 -6.80
C ALA A 157 -9.29 23.49 -7.13
N ALA A 158 -10.27 22.67 -6.74
CA ALA A 158 -11.69 22.95 -6.93
C ALA A 158 -12.27 23.93 -5.88
N GLY A 159 -11.50 24.33 -4.87
CA GLY A 159 -11.92 25.22 -3.77
C GLY A 159 -12.21 26.68 -4.16
N THR A 160 -12.29 26.99 -5.46
CA THR A 160 -12.60 28.33 -5.97
C THR A 160 -14.09 28.69 -5.82
N SER A 161 -14.98 27.70 -5.82
CA SER A 161 -16.43 27.89 -5.62
C SER A 161 -17.10 26.65 -5.04
N SER A 162 -18.31 26.82 -4.48
CA SER A 162 -19.12 25.69 -4.02
C SER A 162 -19.53 24.76 -5.18
N THR A 163 -19.81 25.31 -6.36
CA THR A 163 -20.18 24.55 -7.57
C THR A 163 -19.03 23.67 -8.06
N SER A 164 -17.81 24.20 -8.11
CA SER A 164 -16.61 23.44 -8.50
C SER A 164 -16.33 22.29 -7.54
N LEU A 165 -16.48 22.52 -6.22
CA LEU A 165 -16.38 21.45 -5.23
C LEU A 165 -17.50 20.41 -5.40
N LYS A 166 -18.76 20.85 -5.58
CA LYS A 166 -19.91 19.94 -5.75
C LYS A 166 -19.69 18.99 -6.93
N SER A 167 -19.17 19.50 -8.04
CA SER A 167 -18.80 18.68 -9.21
C SER A 167 -17.82 17.57 -8.86
N LYS A 168 -16.72 17.87 -8.13
CA LYS A 168 -15.73 16.85 -7.72
C LYS A 168 -16.25 15.90 -6.66
N LEU A 169 -17.13 16.35 -5.78
CA LEU A 169 -17.77 15.49 -4.78
C LEU A 169 -18.71 14.47 -5.41
N GLY A 170 -19.27 14.78 -6.59
CA GLY A 170 -20.08 13.88 -7.41
C GLY A 170 -19.35 12.65 -7.91
N ASP A 171 -18.01 12.66 -7.97
CA ASP A 171 -17.19 11.51 -8.32
C ASP A 171 -17.22 10.47 -7.19
N LYS A 172 -18.18 9.54 -7.25
CA LYS A 172 -18.46 8.55 -6.19
C LYS A 172 -18.00 7.14 -6.54
N GLU A 173 -17.81 6.83 -7.81
CA GLU A 173 -17.35 5.52 -8.26
C GLU A 173 -15.88 5.33 -7.90
N GLU A 174 -15.61 4.25 -7.18
CA GLU A 174 -14.31 3.96 -6.60
C GLU A 174 -13.48 3.07 -7.54
N PHE A 175 -12.16 3.15 -7.42
CA PHE A 175 -11.26 2.32 -8.23
C PHE A 175 -11.33 0.84 -7.85
N PHE A 176 -11.46 0.54 -6.57
CA PHE A 176 -11.80 -0.77 -6.05
C PHE A 176 -13.27 -0.75 -5.68
N ASP A 177 -14.08 -1.58 -6.30
CA ASP A 177 -15.47 -1.80 -5.87
C ASP A 177 -15.53 -2.63 -4.59
N ALA A 178 -16.75 -2.89 -4.10
CA ALA A 178 -16.95 -3.64 -2.86
C ALA A 178 -16.38 -5.08 -2.93
N ASP A 179 -16.53 -5.74 -4.08
CA ASP A 179 -16.01 -7.09 -4.30
C ASP A 179 -14.47 -7.11 -4.29
N THR A 180 -13.84 -6.20 -5.03
CA THR A 180 -12.38 -6.03 -5.07
C THR A 180 -11.82 -5.78 -3.67
N ARG A 181 -12.45 -4.91 -2.88
CA ARG A 181 -12.02 -4.68 -1.48
C ARG A 181 -12.14 -5.92 -0.61
N SER A 182 -13.21 -6.71 -0.77
CA SER A 182 -13.38 -7.98 -0.07
C SER A 182 -12.27 -8.98 -0.45
N LYS A 183 -11.99 -9.11 -1.74
CA LYS A 183 -10.93 -9.95 -2.30
C LYS A 183 -9.54 -9.57 -1.83
N LEU A 184 -9.22 -8.27 -1.76
CA LEU A 184 -7.98 -7.76 -1.18
C LEU A 184 -7.84 -8.19 0.29
N CYS A 185 -8.93 -8.12 1.06
CA CYS A 185 -8.93 -8.56 2.45
C CYS A 185 -8.71 -10.07 2.56
N GLU A 186 -9.44 -10.86 1.78
CA GLU A 186 -9.32 -12.32 1.76
C GLU A 186 -7.90 -12.77 1.39
N ALA A 187 -7.30 -12.19 0.35
CA ALA A 187 -5.93 -12.47 -0.05
C ALA A 187 -4.91 -12.08 1.03
N THR A 188 -5.13 -10.94 1.72
CA THR A 188 -4.28 -10.53 2.86
C THR A 188 -4.35 -11.53 4.01
N ARG A 189 -5.55 -12.07 4.31
CA ARG A 189 -5.72 -13.13 5.32
C ARG A 189 -5.02 -14.42 4.92
N LEU A 190 -5.13 -14.80 3.65
CA LEU A 190 -4.45 -15.98 3.11
C LEU A 190 -2.93 -15.85 3.22
N GLY A 191 -2.36 -14.71 2.83
CA GLY A 191 -0.94 -14.42 2.99
C GLY A 191 -0.47 -14.47 4.45
N ALA A 192 -1.25 -13.91 5.38
CA ALA A 192 -0.96 -14.01 6.82
C ALA A 192 -0.98 -15.45 7.33
N THR A 193 -1.90 -16.27 6.82
CA THR A 193 -1.97 -17.71 7.12
C THR A 193 -0.72 -18.44 6.60
N TRP A 194 -0.29 -18.14 5.37
CA TRP A 194 0.95 -18.70 4.82
C TRP A 194 2.15 -18.38 5.69
N ILE A 195 2.28 -17.14 6.16
CA ILE A 195 3.37 -16.73 7.05
C ILE A 195 3.35 -17.49 8.38
N GLN A 196 2.16 -17.74 8.97
CA GLN A 196 2.06 -18.60 10.16
C GLN A 196 2.56 -20.01 9.89
N LYS A 197 2.17 -20.61 8.75
CA LYS A 197 2.65 -21.94 8.34
C LYS A 197 4.15 -21.94 8.05
N THR A 198 4.71 -20.88 7.47
CA THR A 198 6.15 -20.73 7.27
C THR A 198 6.92 -20.75 8.59
N LEU A 199 6.43 -20.06 9.63
CA LEU A 199 7.08 -20.09 10.93
C LEU A 199 7.09 -21.50 11.55
N LEU A 200 6.03 -22.29 11.33
CA LEU A 200 6.01 -23.70 11.73
C LEU A 200 7.04 -24.52 10.94
N VAL A 201 7.04 -24.40 9.60
CA VAL A 201 8.01 -25.12 8.75
C VAL A 201 9.45 -24.78 9.13
N LEU A 202 9.75 -23.50 9.37
CA LEU A 202 11.09 -23.06 9.78
C LEU A 202 11.55 -23.69 11.11
N SER A 203 10.63 -23.86 12.06
CA SER A 203 10.93 -24.53 13.34
C SER A 203 11.21 -26.03 13.21
N GLU A 204 10.84 -26.63 12.07
CA GLU A 204 10.96 -28.06 11.82
C GLU A 204 12.13 -28.44 10.89
N VAL A 205 12.81 -27.44 10.28
CA VAL A 205 13.87 -27.65 9.27
C VAL A 205 14.98 -28.62 9.73
N GLU A 206 15.38 -28.56 11.01
CA GLU A 206 16.43 -29.44 11.55
C GLU A 206 15.97 -30.90 11.72
N THR A 207 14.66 -31.13 11.80
CA THR A 207 14.08 -32.42 12.21
C THR A 207 13.25 -33.11 11.12
N LYS A 208 12.78 -32.37 10.11
CA LYS A 208 11.91 -32.88 9.05
C LYS A 208 12.51 -32.65 7.66
N PRO A 209 12.77 -33.73 6.89
CA PRO A 209 13.28 -33.62 5.52
C PRO A 209 12.39 -32.75 4.61
N GLU A 210 11.08 -32.79 4.75
CA GLU A 210 10.14 -32.03 3.92
C GLU A 210 10.24 -30.52 4.19
N ALA A 211 10.50 -30.14 5.44
CA ALA A 211 10.74 -28.75 5.81
C ALA A 211 12.08 -28.25 5.25
N ARG A 212 13.13 -29.09 5.33
CA ARG A 212 14.43 -28.80 4.72
C ARG A 212 14.33 -28.67 3.20
N GLU A 213 13.58 -29.54 2.54
CA GLU A 213 13.37 -29.51 1.09
C GLU A 213 12.73 -28.18 0.64
N LYS A 214 11.74 -27.68 1.39
CA LYS A 214 11.15 -26.35 1.12
C LYS A 214 12.18 -25.23 1.27
N LEU A 215 13.02 -25.26 2.31
CA LEU A 215 14.08 -24.26 2.48
C LEU A 215 15.07 -24.28 1.30
N ASP A 216 15.54 -25.46 0.93
CA ASP A 216 16.53 -25.64 -0.12
C ASP A 216 15.99 -25.25 -1.49
N ARG A 217 14.71 -25.55 -1.76
CA ARG A 217 14.03 -25.21 -3.01
C ARG A 217 14.07 -23.71 -3.33
N TRP A 218 13.88 -22.86 -2.33
CA TRP A 218 13.71 -21.41 -2.53
C TRP A 218 14.93 -20.59 -2.11
N PHE A 219 15.84 -21.13 -1.30
CA PHE A 219 17.02 -20.40 -0.83
C PHE A 219 18.36 -21.14 -1.01
N ALA A 220 18.35 -22.47 -1.15
CA ALA A 220 19.53 -23.33 -1.28
C ALA A 220 20.75 -22.90 -0.43
N PRO A 221 20.59 -22.71 0.90
CA PRO A 221 21.73 -22.38 1.74
C PRO A 221 22.72 -23.54 1.75
N SER A 222 24.02 -23.24 1.79
CA SER A 222 25.03 -24.26 2.13
C SER A 222 24.79 -24.80 3.53
N ASP A 223 25.19 -26.05 3.80
CA ASP A 223 24.90 -26.73 5.07
C ASP A 223 25.36 -25.94 6.30
N ASP A 224 26.52 -25.29 6.23
CA ASP A 224 27.06 -24.43 7.29
C ASP A 224 26.25 -23.14 7.51
N LYS A 225 25.41 -22.74 6.54
CA LYS A 225 24.58 -21.53 6.57
C LYS A 225 23.11 -21.80 6.89
N VAL A 226 22.64 -23.05 6.93
CA VAL A 226 21.22 -23.40 7.14
C VAL A 226 20.64 -22.67 8.36
N ASN A 227 21.28 -22.80 9.53
CA ASN A 227 20.78 -22.22 10.78
C ASN A 227 20.77 -20.68 10.76
N LYS A 228 21.71 -20.06 10.05
CA LYS A 228 21.74 -18.60 9.86
C LYS A 228 20.59 -18.15 8.96
N THR A 229 20.32 -18.90 7.89
CA THR A 229 19.21 -18.62 6.97
C THR A 229 17.87 -18.78 7.67
N VAL A 230 17.65 -19.88 8.39
CA VAL A 230 16.43 -20.12 9.18
C VAL A 230 16.17 -18.96 10.14
N LYS A 231 17.15 -18.59 10.97
CA LYS A 231 17.00 -17.47 11.92
C LYS A 231 16.67 -16.14 11.23
N LYS A 232 17.25 -15.88 10.05
CA LYS A 232 16.96 -14.68 9.26
C LYS A 232 15.53 -14.70 8.73
N LEU A 233 15.09 -15.83 8.17
CA LEU A 233 13.73 -16.01 7.66
C LEU A 233 12.71 -15.89 8.78
N GLU A 234 12.91 -16.56 9.92
CA GLU A 234 12.01 -16.49 11.08
C GLU A 234 11.84 -15.05 11.58
N LYS A 235 12.95 -14.33 11.76
CA LYS A 235 12.92 -12.93 12.19
C LYS A 235 12.18 -12.06 11.16
N GLY A 236 12.37 -12.34 9.87
CA GLY A 236 11.70 -11.62 8.80
C GLY A 236 10.20 -11.88 8.77
N PHE A 237 9.79 -13.15 8.79
CA PHE A 237 8.39 -13.54 8.79
C PHE A 237 7.64 -13.10 10.05
N LYS A 238 8.29 -13.07 11.22
CA LYS A 238 7.71 -12.46 12.44
C LYS A 238 7.42 -10.96 12.26
N LYS A 239 8.30 -10.22 11.59
CA LYS A 239 8.05 -8.79 11.29
C LYS A 239 6.89 -8.63 10.32
N ILE A 240 6.87 -9.40 9.23
CA ILE A 240 5.80 -9.35 8.24
C ILE A 240 4.45 -9.73 8.87
N GLN A 241 4.42 -10.78 9.70
CA GLN A 241 3.23 -11.17 10.44
C GLN A 241 2.73 -10.04 11.35
N SER A 242 3.62 -9.36 12.06
CA SER A 242 3.25 -8.18 12.86
C SER A 242 2.66 -7.07 11.99
N THR A 243 3.21 -6.82 10.81
CA THR A 243 2.71 -5.82 9.87
C THR A 243 1.34 -6.15 9.30
N LEU A 244 1.11 -7.42 8.93
CA LEU A 244 -0.17 -7.89 8.39
C LEU A 244 -1.25 -8.04 9.47
N ASN A 245 -0.86 -8.27 10.73
CA ASN A 245 -1.81 -8.33 11.83
C ASN A 245 -2.20 -6.90 12.28
N ASP A 246 -1.23 -6.01 12.49
CA ASP A 246 -1.49 -4.67 13.02
C ASP A 246 -2.24 -3.76 12.02
N THR A 247 -2.74 -2.61 12.48
CA THR A 247 -3.39 -1.57 11.65
C THR A 247 -2.42 -0.83 10.73
N HIS A 248 -1.29 -1.45 10.39
CA HIS A 248 -0.11 -0.79 9.88
C HIS A 248 -0.05 -0.72 8.35
N VAL A 249 -0.80 -1.57 7.66
CA VAL A 249 -0.86 -1.60 6.19
C VAL A 249 -2.17 -1.03 5.70
N VAL A 250 -2.07 -0.10 4.76
CA VAL A 250 -3.19 0.36 3.93
C VAL A 250 -2.94 -0.13 2.51
N LEU A 251 -3.92 -0.85 1.96
CA LEU A 251 -3.98 -1.16 0.54
C LEU A 251 -4.68 0.01 -0.16
N THR A 252 -4.09 0.57 -1.20
CA THR A 252 -4.66 1.72 -1.92
C THR A 252 -4.29 1.69 -3.38
N ASP A 253 -5.01 2.43 -4.19
CA ASP A 253 -4.64 2.77 -5.55
C ASP A 253 -3.60 3.92 -5.58
N HIS A 254 -2.95 4.15 -6.73
CA HIS A 254 -2.09 5.31 -6.96
C HIS A 254 -2.61 6.21 -8.10
N PRO A 255 -3.44 7.24 -7.80
CA PRO A 255 -4.08 8.05 -8.84
C PRO A 255 -3.13 8.68 -9.88
N PRO A 256 -1.98 9.27 -9.49
CA PRO A 256 -0.97 9.79 -10.42
C PRO A 256 -0.50 8.82 -11.52
N GLU A 257 -0.50 7.51 -11.26
CA GLU A 257 0.08 6.51 -12.17
C GLU A 257 -0.98 5.70 -12.94
N ARG A 258 -2.27 5.95 -12.68
CA ARG A 258 -3.35 5.23 -13.35
C ARG A 258 -3.29 5.41 -14.86
N GLY A 259 -3.25 4.31 -15.60
CA GLY A 259 -3.22 4.32 -17.06
C GLY A 259 -1.86 4.67 -17.66
N ASP A 260 -0.80 4.66 -16.85
CA ASP A 260 0.57 4.66 -17.35
C ASP A 260 0.85 3.32 -18.06
N SER A 261 1.02 3.37 -19.38
CA SER A 261 1.27 2.18 -20.21
C SER A 261 2.59 1.49 -19.86
N SER A 262 3.56 2.19 -19.27
CA SER A 262 4.80 1.58 -18.80
C SER A 262 4.60 0.64 -17.60
N LYS A 263 3.42 0.69 -16.97
CA LYS A 263 3.07 -0.09 -15.78
C LYS A 263 2.01 -1.14 -16.03
N GLU A 264 1.70 -1.46 -17.28
CA GLU A 264 0.64 -2.40 -17.66
C GLU A 264 0.75 -3.76 -16.96
N TYR A 265 1.98 -4.22 -16.71
CA TYR A 265 2.30 -5.49 -16.06
C TYR A 265 2.58 -5.39 -14.56
N THR A 266 2.40 -4.22 -13.94
CA THR A 266 2.66 -4.03 -12.52
C THR A 266 1.46 -4.52 -11.71
N GLU A 267 1.66 -5.52 -10.87
CA GLU A 267 0.62 -6.07 -9.99
C GLU A 267 0.42 -5.16 -8.76
N ALA A 268 1.52 -4.84 -8.10
CA ALA A 268 1.56 -3.90 -6.99
C ALA A 268 2.98 -3.34 -6.86
N TYR A 269 3.15 -2.36 -5.97
CA TYR A 269 4.47 -1.96 -5.49
C TYR A 269 4.35 -1.22 -4.15
N VAL A 270 5.50 -1.01 -3.51
CA VAL A 270 5.65 -0.17 -2.32
C VAL A 270 6.71 0.89 -2.54
N MET A 271 6.61 2.00 -1.81
CA MET A 271 7.67 3.00 -1.75
C MET A 271 8.38 2.88 -0.40
N VAL A 272 9.57 2.28 -0.40
CA VAL A 272 10.31 1.82 0.80
C VAL A 272 10.82 2.96 1.72
N ALA A 273 10.55 4.23 1.38
CA ALA A 273 10.82 5.33 2.30
C ALA A 273 10.04 5.13 3.62
N ALA A 274 10.62 5.58 4.74
CA ALA A 274 10.11 5.35 6.11
C ALA A 274 8.80 6.11 6.45
N HIS A 275 7.89 6.21 5.49
CA HIS A 275 6.60 6.85 5.63
C HIS A 275 5.61 5.94 6.35
N LYS A 276 4.68 6.57 7.07
CA LYS A 276 3.58 5.90 7.77
C LYS A 276 2.25 6.57 7.36
N PRO A 277 1.17 5.80 7.14
CA PRO A 277 1.08 4.34 7.26
C PRO A 277 1.91 3.60 6.21
N LYS A 278 2.24 2.33 6.47
CA LYS A 278 2.82 1.51 5.40
C LYS A 278 1.73 1.31 4.36
N THR A 279 2.11 1.40 3.10
CA THR A 279 1.16 1.45 2.01
C THR A 279 1.60 0.50 0.92
N VAL A 280 0.67 -0.33 0.45
CA VAL A 280 0.83 -1.14 -0.75
C VAL A 280 -0.07 -0.54 -1.82
N TYR A 281 0.54 -0.16 -2.95
CA TYR A 281 -0.18 0.38 -4.08
C TYR A 281 -0.58 -0.77 -4.99
N ILE A 282 -1.88 -0.98 -5.15
CA ILE A 282 -2.45 -2.04 -5.98
C ILE A 282 -2.72 -1.47 -7.36
N GLU A 283 -2.19 -2.14 -8.37
CA GLU A 283 -2.27 -1.73 -9.77
C GLU A 283 -3.16 -2.67 -10.58
N GLN A 284 -3.50 -2.22 -11.79
CA GLN A 284 -4.47 -2.91 -12.65
C GLN A 284 -4.07 -4.35 -12.97
N ALA A 285 -2.77 -4.64 -13.05
CA ALA A 285 -2.32 -5.95 -13.49
C ALA A 285 -2.67 -7.06 -12.49
N LEU A 286 -2.85 -6.70 -11.21
CA LEU A 286 -3.25 -7.64 -10.18
C LEU A 286 -4.60 -8.28 -10.51
N SER A 287 -5.49 -7.59 -11.24
CA SER A 287 -6.85 -8.06 -11.54
C SER A 287 -6.94 -8.95 -12.78
N SER A 288 -5.82 -9.37 -13.38
CA SER A 288 -5.82 -10.26 -14.55
C SER A 288 -4.70 -11.28 -14.49
N ASN A 289 -4.94 -12.47 -15.03
CA ASN A 289 -3.92 -13.48 -15.28
C ASN A 289 -3.20 -13.11 -16.59
N PHE A 290 -2.09 -12.37 -16.51
CA PHE A 290 -1.27 -12.12 -17.68
C PHE A 290 -0.52 -13.39 -18.10
N ASP A 291 0.01 -13.39 -19.32
CA ASP A 291 0.93 -14.42 -19.84
C ASP A 291 2.23 -14.57 -19.02
N ILE A 292 2.52 -13.60 -18.16
CA ILE A 292 3.61 -13.65 -17.18
C ILE A 292 3.17 -14.15 -15.78
N SER A 293 1.88 -14.32 -15.52
CA SER A 293 1.37 -14.70 -14.19
C SER A 293 1.72 -16.17 -13.88
N VAL A 294 2.59 -16.39 -12.91
CA VAL A 294 3.06 -17.75 -12.54
C VAL A 294 1.99 -18.54 -11.78
N LEU A 295 1.20 -17.86 -10.95
CA LEU A 295 0.05 -18.41 -10.24
C LEU A 295 -1.23 -17.98 -10.94
N HIS A 296 -1.94 -18.93 -11.55
CA HIS A 296 -3.18 -18.65 -12.29
C HIS A 296 -4.42 -18.61 -11.40
N ASP A 297 -4.28 -19.07 -10.16
CA ASP A 297 -5.29 -18.87 -9.12
C ASP A 297 -5.16 -17.44 -8.59
N MET A 298 -6.15 -16.57 -8.83
CA MET A 298 -5.99 -15.15 -8.51
C MET A 298 -5.92 -14.90 -7.02
N LYS A 299 -6.65 -15.66 -6.20
CA LYS A 299 -6.62 -15.48 -4.75
C LYS A 299 -5.23 -15.80 -4.21
N LYS A 300 -4.63 -16.91 -4.68
CA LYS A 300 -3.23 -17.24 -4.37
C LYS A 300 -2.27 -16.20 -4.92
N ASN A 301 -2.49 -15.73 -6.15
CA ASN A 301 -1.64 -14.72 -6.76
C ASN A 301 -1.63 -13.42 -5.95
N TRP A 302 -2.80 -12.94 -5.54
CA TRP A 302 -2.94 -11.74 -4.73
C TRP A 302 -2.28 -11.90 -3.36
N ALA A 303 -2.47 -13.05 -2.72
CA ALA A 303 -1.79 -13.35 -1.46
C ALA A 303 -0.26 -13.34 -1.62
N ARG A 304 0.25 -13.92 -2.72
CA ARG A 304 1.68 -13.92 -3.07
C ARG A 304 2.20 -12.50 -3.24
N VAL A 305 1.51 -11.66 -4.01
CA VAL A 305 1.89 -10.26 -4.24
C VAL A 305 1.86 -9.48 -2.92
N ILE A 306 0.82 -9.62 -2.08
CA ILE A 306 0.77 -8.91 -0.80
C ILE A 306 1.94 -9.30 0.12
N VAL A 307 2.30 -10.59 0.17
CA VAL A 307 3.46 -11.05 0.95
C VAL A 307 4.77 -10.49 0.36
N HIS A 308 4.93 -10.51 -0.95
CA HIS A 308 6.06 -9.92 -1.68
C HIS A 308 6.22 -8.43 -1.31
N GLU A 309 5.15 -7.64 -1.40
CA GLU A 309 5.21 -6.22 -1.07
C GLU A 309 5.53 -5.96 0.40
N CYS A 310 5.05 -6.82 1.30
CA CYS A 310 5.39 -6.69 2.71
C CYS A 310 6.85 -7.04 3.00
N THR A 311 7.51 -7.90 2.22
CA THR A 311 8.95 -8.15 2.41
C THR A 311 9.76 -6.91 2.08
N HIS A 312 9.37 -6.13 1.05
CA HIS A 312 10.01 -4.84 0.77
C HIS A 312 9.81 -3.85 1.94
N LEU A 313 8.58 -3.75 2.46
CA LEU A 313 8.24 -2.83 3.55
C LEU A 313 8.97 -3.13 4.87
N ASP A 314 9.17 -4.41 5.21
CA ASP A 314 9.70 -4.82 6.52
C ASP A 314 11.19 -5.17 6.54
N LEU A 315 11.67 -5.67 5.40
CA LEU A 315 12.97 -6.29 5.28
C LEU A 315 13.85 -5.62 4.22
N SER A 316 13.28 -4.67 3.45
CA SER A 316 13.97 -4.02 2.34
C SER A 316 14.55 -5.03 1.37
N THR A 317 13.76 -6.06 1.04
CA THR A 317 14.07 -6.95 -0.09
C THR A 317 14.16 -6.16 -1.39
N THR A 318 14.78 -6.76 -2.38
CA THR A 318 14.92 -6.23 -3.75
C THR A 318 14.25 -7.18 -4.73
N ASP A 319 13.95 -6.70 -5.94
CA ASP A 319 13.48 -7.54 -7.04
C ASP A 319 14.68 -8.01 -7.85
N GLU A 320 15.46 -8.93 -7.27
CA GLU A 320 16.61 -9.53 -7.97
C GLU A 320 16.15 -10.24 -9.24
N GLN A 321 15.03 -10.96 -9.15
CA GLN A 321 14.39 -11.60 -10.29
C GLN A 321 12.93 -11.97 -9.99
N TYR A 322 12.04 -11.70 -10.96
CA TYR A 322 10.65 -12.13 -10.92
C TYR A 322 10.50 -13.61 -11.32
N ALA A 323 9.56 -14.30 -10.69
CA ALA A 323 9.31 -15.73 -10.88
C ALA A 323 8.98 -16.13 -12.33
N TRP A 324 8.40 -15.23 -13.13
CA TRP A 324 8.14 -15.50 -14.56
C TRP A 324 9.44 -15.66 -15.38
N LYS A 325 10.57 -15.11 -14.92
CA LYS A 325 11.91 -15.36 -15.47
C LYS A 325 12.61 -16.57 -14.82
N GLY A 326 12.03 -17.13 -13.77
CA GLY A 326 12.57 -18.21 -12.96
C GLY A 326 13.40 -17.69 -11.79
N ILE A 327 13.17 -18.25 -10.60
CA ILE A 327 13.85 -17.84 -9.35
C ILE A 327 14.56 -19.00 -8.65
N LYS A 328 14.85 -20.09 -9.35
CA LYS A 328 15.58 -21.23 -8.79
C LYS A 328 17.00 -20.84 -8.34
N PRO A 329 17.34 -20.99 -7.05
CA PRO A 329 18.70 -20.76 -6.57
C PRO A 329 19.71 -21.71 -7.24
N GLY A 330 20.91 -21.21 -7.50
CA GLY A 330 22.01 -21.94 -8.16
C GLY A 330 21.94 -21.97 -9.68
N THR A 331 20.74 -21.80 -10.27
CA THR A 331 20.58 -21.82 -11.75
C THR A 331 20.05 -20.52 -12.33
N LYS A 332 19.17 -19.81 -11.63
CA LYS A 332 18.55 -18.55 -12.09
C LYS A 332 19.06 -17.36 -11.28
N ILE A 333 19.12 -17.54 -9.97
CA ILE A 333 19.69 -16.58 -9.01
C ILE A 333 20.66 -17.29 -8.08
N THR A 334 21.56 -16.56 -7.42
CA THR A 334 22.40 -17.14 -6.36
C THR A 334 21.62 -17.32 -5.05
N ALA A 335 22.14 -18.12 -4.11
CA ALA A 335 21.56 -18.22 -2.76
C ALA A 335 21.57 -16.85 -2.04
N GLU A 336 22.62 -16.06 -2.23
CA GLU A 336 22.75 -14.71 -1.70
C GLU A 336 21.74 -13.71 -2.31
N GLN A 337 21.33 -13.92 -3.55
CA GLN A 337 20.25 -13.16 -4.18
C GLN A 337 18.90 -13.65 -3.68
N ALA A 338 18.66 -14.96 -3.62
CA ALA A 338 17.40 -15.55 -3.16
C ALA A 338 16.99 -15.03 -1.77
N ILE A 339 17.94 -14.89 -0.85
CA ILE A 339 17.65 -14.37 0.50
C ILE A 339 17.29 -12.87 0.53
N LYS A 340 17.58 -12.13 -0.55
CA LYS A 340 17.22 -10.70 -0.72
C LYS A 340 16.02 -10.51 -1.65
N ASN A 341 15.69 -11.50 -2.46
CA ASN A 341 14.67 -11.42 -3.50
C ASN A 341 13.25 -11.52 -2.93
N ALA A 342 12.39 -10.53 -3.16
CA ALA A 342 11.03 -10.52 -2.61
C ALA A 342 10.19 -11.73 -3.07
N ASP A 343 10.30 -12.11 -4.34
CA ASP A 343 9.57 -13.26 -4.90
C ASP A 343 10.00 -14.59 -4.25
N SER A 344 11.28 -14.77 -3.92
CA SER A 344 11.75 -15.98 -3.22
C SER A 344 11.09 -16.14 -1.84
N TRP A 345 10.90 -15.04 -1.11
CA TRP A 345 10.19 -15.05 0.18
C TRP A 345 8.70 -15.34 0.02
N ALA A 346 8.05 -14.72 -0.97
CA ALA A 346 6.62 -14.89 -1.20
C ALA A 346 6.26 -16.31 -1.65
N PHE A 347 7.03 -16.89 -2.58
CA PHE A 347 6.83 -18.27 -3.03
C PHE A 347 7.19 -19.30 -1.95
N PHE A 348 8.24 -19.07 -1.15
CA PHE A 348 8.51 -19.91 0.02
C PHE A 348 7.34 -19.89 1.00
N ALA A 349 6.73 -18.74 1.25
CA ALA A 349 5.56 -18.64 2.12
C ALA A 349 4.36 -19.42 1.56
N ALA A 350 4.05 -19.25 0.27
CA ALA A 350 2.99 -19.98 -0.40
C ALA A 350 3.20 -21.50 -0.36
N ASP A 351 4.43 -21.95 -0.58
CA ASP A 351 4.81 -23.38 -0.52
C ASP A 351 4.66 -23.93 0.90
N CYS A 352 5.15 -23.22 1.92
CA CYS A 352 4.95 -23.59 3.33
C CYS A 352 3.46 -23.64 3.70
N GLY A 353 2.65 -22.75 3.11
CA GLY A 353 1.20 -22.74 3.25
C GLY A 353 0.47 -23.87 2.54
N GLY A 354 1.18 -24.72 1.77
CA GLY A 354 0.58 -25.80 0.98
C GLY A 354 -0.23 -25.30 -0.22
N ALA A 355 -0.02 -24.06 -0.66
CA ALA A 355 -0.83 -23.44 -1.70
C ALA A 355 -0.40 -23.82 -3.13
N LEU A 356 0.84 -24.27 -3.29
CA LEU A 356 1.45 -24.52 -4.59
C LEU A 356 1.31 -25.99 -4.99
N VAL A 357 0.85 -26.24 -6.21
CA VAL A 357 0.98 -27.58 -6.84
C VAL A 357 2.32 -27.71 -7.56
N ALA A 358 2.72 -28.93 -7.93
CA ALA A 358 4.00 -29.19 -8.60
C ALA A 358 4.21 -28.35 -9.87
N GLY A 359 3.13 -28.09 -10.63
CA GLY A 359 3.17 -27.21 -11.79
C GLY A 359 3.51 -25.75 -11.45
N ASP A 360 2.94 -25.22 -10.36
CA ASP A 360 3.23 -23.85 -9.90
C ASP A 360 4.69 -23.71 -9.49
N ILE A 361 5.20 -24.68 -8.73
CA ILE A 361 6.59 -24.74 -8.30
C ILE A 361 7.52 -24.76 -9.51
N THR A 362 7.24 -25.61 -10.49
CA THR A 362 8.05 -25.73 -11.71
C THR A 362 8.10 -24.42 -12.50
N ARG A 363 6.94 -23.76 -12.68
CA ARG A 363 6.86 -22.48 -13.40
C ARG A 363 7.61 -21.37 -12.65
N ALA A 364 7.46 -21.28 -11.34
CA ALA A 364 8.14 -20.26 -10.54
C ALA A 364 9.66 -20.45 -10.54
N LEU A 365 10.14 -21.68 -10.39
CA LEU A 365 11.57 -21.98 -10.32
C LEU A 365 12.27 -21.78 -11.67
N ASN A 366 11.69 -22.30 -12.76
CA ASN A 366 12.33 -22.29 -14.07
C ASN A 366 11.98 -21.07 -14.91
N GLY A 367 10.91 -20.37 -14.56
CA GLY A 367 10.32 -19.31 -15.35
C GLY A 367 9.41 -19.86 -16.44
N THR A 368 8.60 -18.96 -16.97
CA THR A 368 7.70 -19.20 -18.09
C THR A 368 8.16 -18.45 -19.35
N GLY A 369 9.10 -17.50 -19.20
CA GLY A 369 9.59 -16.68 -20.30
C GLY A 369 8.53 -15.77 -20.93
N GLY A 370 7.40 -15.54 -20.23
CA GLY A 370 6.26 -14.81 -20.79
C GLY A 370 5.52 -15.57 -21.90
N SER A 371 5.63 -16.89 -21.92
CA SER A 371 5.01 -17.75 -22.96
C SER A 371 3.72 -18.44 -22.51
N LEU A 372 3.15 -18.06 -21.36
CA LEU A 372 1.90 -18.68 -20.92
C LEU A 372 0.74 -18.12 -21.73
N THR A 373 -0.20 -18.98 -22.05
CA THR A 373 -1.50 -18.52 -22.53
C THR A 373 -2.17 -17.75 -21.41
N LYS A 374 -2.60 -16.52 -21.71
CA LYS A 374 -3.48 -15.74 -20.84
C LYS A 374 -4.69 -16.60 -20.46
N LEU A 375 -4.91 -16.79 -19.16
CA LEU A 375 -6.07 -17.53 -18.67
C LEU A 375 -7.15 -16.59 -18.16
N ASP A 376 -8.37 -17.08 -18.10
CA ASP A 376 -9.45 -16.35 -17.45
C ASP A 376 -9.15 -16.14 -15.95
N ALA A 377 -9.58 -15.00 -15.42
CA ALA A 377 -9.50 -14.75 -13.99
C ALA A 377 -10.46 -15.71 -13.25
N ASN A 378 -9.97 -16.34 -12.20
CA ASN A 378 -10.74 -17.18 -11.29
C ASN A 378 -10.58 -16.67 -9.85
N TRP A 379 -11.35 -17.19 -8.90
CA TRP A 379 -11.17 -16.86 -7.47
C TRP A 379 -11.54 -18.09 -6.63
N ASN A 380 -10.58 -19.00 -6.45
CA ASN A 380 -10.79 -20.30 -5.81
C ASN A 380 -10.24 -20.36 -4.37
#